data_AF-A0AAJ2JDL8-F1
#
_entry.id   AF-A0AAJ2JDL8-F1
#
_cell.length_a   1.000
_cell.length_b   1.000
_cell.length_c   1.000
_cell.angle_alpha   90.00
_cell.angle_beta   90.00
_cell.angle_gamma   90.00
#
_symmetry.space_group_name_H-M   'P 1'
#
loop_
_entity.id
_entity.type
_entity.pdbx_description
1 polymer ?
#
loop_
_entity_poly.entity_id
_entity_poly.type
_entity_poly.pdbx_seq_one_letter_code
_entity_poly.pdbx_strand_id
1 'polypeptide(L)'
;MAAVTLMLASGVAWGSYSIIGRGSESPVASTAGSFLMTVPLCVVMLAISHKSLQIDLPGVIYAALSGSLASAVGYTIWYWVRTRITAINAGSVQLSVPIISAGMGATLLGEKITLYSALAALVTLLGVLWVSLASRDGK
;
A
#
# COMPACT_ATOMS: atom_id res chain seq x y z
N MET A 1 9.68 18.00 7.96
CA MET A 1 9.42 17.35 9.26
C MET A 1 8.03 16.72 9.33
N ALA A 2 6.94 17.44 9.05
CA ALA A 2 5.58 16.88 9.08
C ALA A 2 5.37 15.62 8.22
N ALA A 3 5.88 15.60 6.98
CA ALA A 3 5.77 14.43 6.10
C ALA A 3 6.45 13.17 6.68
N VAL A 4 7.65 13.33 7.26
CA VAL A 4 8.40 12.22 7.87
C VAL A 4 7.62 11.67 9.07
N THR A 5 7.08 12.54 9.92
CA THR A 5 6.26 12.14 11.07
C THR A 5 5.03 11.35 10.64
N LEU A 6 4.33 11.80 9.59
CA LEU A 6 3.17 11.09 9.04
C LEU A 6 3.55 9.73 8.44
N MET A 7 4.67 9.64 7.72
CA MET A 7 5.15 8.37 7.17
C MET A 7 5.52 7.37 8.27
N LEU A 8 6.19 7.83 9.33
CA LEU A 8 6.50 6.99 10.50
C LEU A 8 5.22 6.52 11.20
N ALA A 9 4.27 7.43 11.46
CA ALA A 9 2.99 7.08 12.07
C ALA A 9 2.21 6.08 11.22
N SER A 10 2.16 6.27 9.91
CA SER A 10 1.54 5.34 8.97
C SER A 10 2.21 3.96 9.00
N GLY A 11 3.55 3.91 9.04
CA GLY A 11 4.30 2.66 9.12
C GLY A 11 4.01 1.88 10.40
N VAL A 12 4.01 2.57 11.54
CA VAL A 12 3.67 1.98 12.84
C VAL A 12 2.22 1.48 12.84
N ALA A 13 1.27 2.31 12.41
CA ALA A 13 -0.15 1.94 12.33
C ALA A 13 -0.38 0.70 11.45
N TRP A 14 0.27 0.65 10.28
CA TRP A 14 0.18 -0.50 9.37
C TRP A 14 0.80 -1.78 9.95
N GLY A 15 1.95 -1.65 10.62
CA GLY A 15 2.60 -2.76 11.32
C GLY A 15 1.72 -3.32 12.43
N SER A 16 1.17 -2.45 13.29
CA SER A 16 0.23 -2.82 14.34
C SER A 16 -1.03 -3.48 13.77
N TYR A 17 -1.65 -2.90 12.74
CA TYR A 17 -2.81 -3.46 12.04
C TYR A 17 -2.53 -4.88 11.53
N SER A 18 -1.36 -5.09 10.92
CA SER A 18 -0.94 -6.39 10.39
C SER A 18 -0.71 -7.46 11.46
N ILE A 19 -0.29 -7.07 12.66
CA ILE A 19 -0.09 -7.98 13.80
C ILE A 19 -1.44 -8.33 14.44
N ILE A 20 -2.27 -7.31 14.72
CA ILE A 20 -3.60 -7.48 15.33
C ILE A 20 -4.51 -8.32 14.41
N GLY A 21 -4.50 -8.05 13.11
CA GLY A 21 -5.31 -8.76 12.12
C GLY A 21 -4.81 -10.15 11.73
N ARG A 22 -3.69 -10.63 12.29
CA ARG A 22 -3.07 -11.92 11.91
C ARG A 22 -4.00 -13.13 12.10
N GLY A 23 -4.87 -13.07 13.11
CA GLY A 23 -5.81 -14.16 13.46
C GLY A 23 -7.25 -13.93 13.03
N SER A 24 -7.53 -12.96 12.14
CA SER A 24 -8.91 -12.72 11.69
C SER A 24 -9.45 -13.89 10.86
N GLU A 25 -10.64 -14.39 11.22
CA GLU A 25 -11.35 -15.43 10.48
C GLU A 25 -11.78 -14.98 9.08
N SER A 26 -12.08 -13.68 8.92
CA SER A 26 -12.42 -13.06 7.63
C SER A 26 -11.63 -11.76 7.44
N PRO A 27 -10.37 -11.83 6.99
CA PRO A 27 -9.50 -10.66 6.86
C PRO A 27 -10.05 -9.57 5.93
N VAL A 28 -10.78 -9.96 4.89
CA VAL A 28 -11.44 -9.03 3.96
C VAL A 28 -12.58 -8.27 4.66
N ALA A 29 -13.42 -8.96 5.44
CA ALA A 29 -14.49 -8.30 6.19
C ALA A 29 -13.95 -7.38 7.29
N SER A 30 -12.89 -7.80 8.00
CA SER A 30 -12.21 -6.93 8.99
C SER A 30 -11.63 -5.66 8.34
N THR A 31 -11.09 -5.77 7.12
CA THR A 31 -10.57 -4.62 6.38
C THR A 31 -11.70 -3.69 5.93
N ALA A 32 -12.82 -4.24 5.45
CA ALA A 32 -14.00 -3.47 5.11
C ALA A 32 -14.56 -2.70 6.33
N GLY A 33 -14.63 -3.35 7.50
CA GLY A 33 -14.99 -2.70 8.75
C GLY A 33 -14.02 -1.58 9.14
N SER A 34 -12.71 -1.80 8.96
CA SER A 34 -11.70 -0.78 9.19
C SER A 34 -11.91 0.46 8.30
N PHE A 35 -12.24 0.27 7.02
CA PHE A 35 -12.59 1.38 6.13
C PHE A 35 -13.83 2.13 6.60
N LEU A 36 -14.87 1.44 7.04
CA LEU A 36 -16.07 2.09 7.58
C LEU A 36 -15.73 2.95 8.82
N MET A 37 -14.84 2.47 9.69
CA MET A 37 -14.37 3.25 10.85
C MET A 37 -13.57 4.49 10.46
N THR A 38 -13.01 4.56 9.25
CA THR A 38 -12.32 5.76 8.74
C THR A 38 -13.27 6.81 8.15
N VAL A 39 -14.52 6.47 7.82
CA VAL A 39 -15.48 7.40 7.20
C VAL A 39 -15.69 8.68 8.03
N PRO A 40 -15.87 8.64 9.36
CA PRO A 40 -16.00 9.87 10.17
C PRO A 40 -14.77 10.78 10.04
N LEU A 41 -13.56 10.20 10.01
CA LEU A 41 -12.32 10.96 9.82
C LEU A 41 -12.28 11.60 8.43
N CYS A 42 -12.70 10.88 7.39
CA CYS A 42 -12.82 11.42 6.04
C CYS A 42 -13.79 12.61 5.98
N VAL A 43 -14.94 12.53 6.68
CA VAL A 43 -15.91 13.64 6.76
C VAL A 43 -15.30 14.86 7.44
N VAL A 44 -14.57 14.67 8.55
CA VAL A 44 -13.85 15.76 9.23
C VAL A 44 -12.80 16.38 8.32
N MET A 45 -12.02 15.57 7.59
CA MET A 45 -11.04 16.09 6.63
C MET A 45 -11.70 16.89 5.50
N LEU A 46 -12.81 16.42 4.95
CA LEU A 46 -13.58 17.15 3.94
C LEU A 46 -14.09 18.50 4.48
N ALA A 47 -14.57 18.54 5.73
CA ALA A 47 -15.01 19.79 6.36
C ALA A 47 -13.86 20.78 6.55
N ILE A 48 -12.67 20.32 6.96
CA ILE A 48 -11.48 21.16 7.10
C ILE A 48 -11.02 21.69 5.73
N SER A 49 -11.04 20.85 4.70
CA SER A 49 -10.54 21.17 3.37
C SER A 49 -11.60 21.78 2.42
N HIS A 50 -12.81 22.09 2.90
CA HIS A 50 -13.95 22.48 2.06
C HIS A 50 -13.66 23.66 1.11
N LYS A 51 -12.84 24.64 1.53
CA LYS A 51 -12.50 25.82 0.70
C LYS A 51 -11.65 25.49 -0.52
N SER A 52 -10.90 24.39 -0.47
CA SER A 52 -10.03 23.93 -1.55
C SER A 52 -10.63 22.76 -2.33
N LEU A 53 -11.83 22.31 -1.96
CA LEU A 53 -12.48 21.18 -2.57
C LEU A 53 -13.09 21.59 -3.92
N GLN A 54 -12.56 21.00 -4.98
CA GLN A 54 -13.15 21.07 -6.31
C GLN A 54 -13.84 19.75 -6.60
N ILE A 55 -15.14 19.80 -6.90
CA ILE A 55 -15.95 18.62 -7.19
C ILE A 55 -16.32 18.66 -8.66
N ASP A 56 -15.75 17.75 -9.43
CA ASP A 56 -16.10 17.46 -10.80
C ASP A 56 -16.43 15.96 -10.95
N LEU A 57 -17.30 15.63 -11.91
CA LEU A 57 -17.76 14.26 -12.09
C LEU A 57 -16.60 13.28 -12.41
N PRO A 58 -15.63 13.61 -13.29
CA PRO A 58 -14.44 12.78 -13.49
C PRO A 58 -13.64 12.56 -12.20
N GLY A 59 -13.37 13.62 -11.43
CA GLY A 59 -12.66 13.53 -10.15
C GLY A 59 -13.35 12.59 -9.15
N VAL A 60 -14.68 12.66 -9.04
CA VAL A 60 -15.47 11.74 -8.20
C VAL A 60 -15.35 10.29 -8.68
N ILE A 61 -15.43 10.05 -9.99
CA ILE A 61 -15.28 8.72 -10.57
C ILE A 61 -13.88 8.16 -10.28
N TYR A 62 -12.83 8.97 -10.47
CA TYR A 62 -11.46 8.54 -10.17
C TYR A 62 -11.23 8.28 -8.69
N ALA A 63 -11.78 9.10 -7.80
CA ALA A 63 -11.71 8.87 -6.36
C ALA A 63 -12.41 7.56 -5.97
N ALA A 64 -13.61 7.32 -6.51
CA ALA A 64 -14.36 6.09 -6.25
C ALA A 64 -13.65 4.85 -6.80
N LEU A 65 -13.16 4.89 -8.04
CA LEU A 65 -12.43 3.76 -8.65
C LEU A 65 -11.10 3.50 -7.93
N SER A 66 -10.30 4.54 -7.69
CA SER A 66 -9.04 4.42 -6.97
C SER A 66 -9.25 3.89 -5.55
N GLY A 67 -10.25 4.39 -4.83
CA GLY A 67 -10.54 3.96 -3.46
C GLY A 67 -11.11 2.54 -3.39
N SER A 68 -12.17 2.26 -4.15
CA SER A 68 -12.89 0.98 -4.04
C SER A 68 -12.23 -0.15 -4.82
N LEU A 69 -11.92 0.05 -6.10
CA LEU A 69 -11.41 -1.00 -6.96
C LEU A 69 -9.98 -1.39 -6.58
N ALA A 70 -9.09 -0.40 -6.42
CA ALA A 70 -7.71 -0.68 -6.06
C ALA A 70 -7.61 -1.35 -4.68
N SER A 71 -8.42 -0.92 -3.71
CA SER A 71 -8.47 -1.55 -2.39
C SER A 71 -9.07 -2.95 -2.44
N ALA A 72 -10.23 -3.15 -3.08
CA ALA A 72 -10.88 -4.44 -3.13
C ALA A 72 -9.97 -5.50 -3.78
N VAL A 73 -9.36 -5.17 -4.92
CA VAL A 73 -8.42 -6.06 -5.61
C VAL A 73 -7.15 -6.25 -4.79
N GLY A 74 -6.54 -5.17 -4.31
CA GLY A 74 -5.28 -5.19 -3.58
C GLY A 74 -5.35 -6.02 -2.30
N TYR A 75 -6.34 -5.78 -1.44
CA TYR A 75 -6.49 -6.52 -0.20
C TYR A 75 -6.88 -7.98 -0.42
N THR A 76 -7.75 -8.26 -1.40
CA THR A 76 -8.14 -9.65 -1.71
C THR A 76 -6.93 -10.46 -2.17
N ILE A 77 -6.15 -9.93 -3.11
CA ILE A 77 -4.92 -10.59 -3.60
C ILE A 77 -3.91 -10.70 -2.46
N TRP A 78 -3.70 -9.64 -1.68
CA TRP A 78 -2.74 -9.64 -0.58
C TRP A 78 -3.04 -10.72 0.44
N TYR A 79 -4.29 -10.82 0.92
CA TYR A 79 -4.66 -11.85 1.89
C TYR A 79 -4.60 -13.26 1.28
N TRP A 80 -4.92 -13.41 0.00
CA TRP A 80 -4.74 -14.68 -0.71
C TRP A 80 -3.26 -15.11 -0.79
N VAL A 81 -2.36 -14.20 -1.16
CA VAL A 81 -0.91 -14.47 -1.23
C VAL A 81 -0.31 -14.70 0.15
N ARG A 82 -0.71 -13.88 1.15
CA ARG A 82 -0.20 -13.93 2.53
C ARG A 82 -0.33 -15.31 3.18
N THR A 83 -1.39 -16.05 2.89
CA THR A 83 -1.58 -17.41 3.42
C THR A 83 -0.58 -18.43 2.85
N ARG A 84 0.14 -18.08 1.78
CA ARG A 84 1.04 -18.97 1.03
C ARG A 84 2.53 -18.66 1.24
N ILE A 85 2.85 -17.57 1.93
CA ILE A 85 4.24 -17.11 2.14
C ILE A 85 4.53 -16.81 3.61
N THR A 86 5.80 -16.85 4.00
CA THR A 86 6.22 -16.49 5.37
C THR A 86 6.06 -15.00 5.63
N ALA A 87 5.95 -14.60 6.90
CA ALA A 87 5.85 -13.19 7.27
C ALA A 87 7.07 -12.37 6.84
N ILE A 88 8.27 -12.96 6.90
CA ILE A 88 9.52 -12.35 6.45
C ILE A 88 9.46 -12.10 4.93
N ASN A 89 9.08 -13.12 4.15
CA ASN A 89 8.99 -12.98 2.71
C ASN A 89 7.90 -11.96 2.29
N ALA A 90 6.76 -11.96 2.99
CA ALA A 90 5.70 -10.98 2.77
C ALA A 90 6.20 -9.54 2.98
N GLY A 91 7.02 -9.30 4.02
CA GLY A 91 7.62 -8.00 4.27
C GLY A 91 8.61 -7.59 3.17
N SER A 92 9.48 -8.50 2.74
CA SER A 92 10.46 -8.22 1.69
C SER A 92 9.81 -7.92 0.35
N VAL A 93 8.83 -8.71 -0.08
CA VAL A 93 8.13 -8.48 -1.36
C VAL A 93 7.44 -7.11 -1.39
N GLN A 94 7.01 -6.55 -0.25
CA GLN A 94 6.42 -5.21 -0.21
C GLN A 94 7.40 -4.09 -0.60
N LEU A 95 8.71 -4.32 -0.48
CA LEU A 95 9.73 -3.37 -0.96
C LEU A 95 9.74 -3.23 -2.50
N SER A 96 9.08 -4.15 -3.22
CA SER A 96 8.91 -4.02 -4.67
C SER A 96 7.81 -3.04 -5.08
N VAL A 97 6.85 -2.72 -4.19
CA VAL A 97 5.70 -1.85 -4.53
C VAL A 97 6.13 -0.45 -4.99
N PRO A 98 7.05 0.26 -4.32
CA PRO A 98 7.54 1.55 -4.80
C PRO A 98 8.18 1.49 -6.20
N ILE A 99 8.82 0.37 -6.53
CA ILE A 99 9.49 0.18 -7.83
C ILE A 99 8.46 -0.03 -8.94
N ILE A 100 7.44 -0.86 -8.67
CA ILE A 100 6.31 -1.05 -9.60
C ILE A 100 5.59 0.29 -9.81
N SER A 101 5.34 1.04 -8.73
CA SER A 101 4.73 2.37 -8.79
C SER A 101 5.56 3.35 -9.63
N ALA A 102 6.88 3.39 -9.45
CA ALA A 102 7.75 4.23 -10.26
C ALA A 102 7.76 3.82 -11.74
N GLY A 103 7.73 2.52 -12.04
CA GLY A 103 7.60 2.00 -13.41
C GLY A 103 6.27 2.37 -14.07
N MET A 104 5.17 2.33 -13.31
CA MET A 104 3.87 2.79 -13.78
C MET A 104 3.85 4.32 -13.98
N GLY A 105 4.47 5.09 -13.08
CA GLY A 105 4.62 6.54 -13.25
C GLY A 105 5.41 6.89 -14.51
N ALA A 106 6.49 6.16 -14.80
CA ALA A 106 7.27 6.37 -16.02
C ALA A 106 6.47 6.05 -17.29
N THR A 107 5.71 4.96 -17.31
CA THR A 107 4.98 4.51 -18.51
C THR A 107 3.66 5.24 -18.73
N LEU A 108 2.89 5.52 -17.67
CA LEU A 108 1.56 6.14 -17.75
C LEU A 108 1.60 7.67 -17.62
N LEU A 109 2.52 8.20 -16.81
CA LEU A 109 2.61 9.65 -16.53
C LEU A 109 3.83 10.31 -17.21
N GLY A 110 4.68 9.53 -17.88
CA GLY A 110 5.88 10.05 -18.56
C GLY A 110 6.97 10.53 -17.60
N GLU A 111 6.97 10.05 -16.35
CA GLU A 111 7.99 10.42 -15.38
C GLU A 111 9.38 9.92 -15.79
N LYS A 112 10.40 10.76 -15.56
CA LYS A 112 11.78 10.42 -15.91
C LYS A 112 12.39 9.49 -14.86
N ILE A 113 12.78 8.29 -15.27
CA ILE A 113 13.61 7.42 -14.45
C ILE A 113 15.06 7.90 -14.54
N THR A 114 15.61 8.31 -13.40
CA THR A 114 17.02 8.66 -13.26
C THR A 114 17.88 7.40 -13.08
N LEU A 115 19.18 7.52 -13.36
CA LEU A 115 20.13 6.44 -13.09
C LEU A 115 20.15 6.07 -11.60
N TYR A 116 20.06 7.06 -10.70
CA TYR A 116 20.01 6.83 -9.27
C TYR A 116 18.80 5.98 -8.86
N SER A 117 17.60 6.33 -9.32
CA SER A 117 16.38 5.54 -9.07
C SER A 117 16.45 4.13 -9.66
N ALA A 118 17.09 3.97 -10.82
CA ALA A 118 17.28 2.66 -11.44
C ALA A 118 18.21 1.77 -10.62
N LEU A 119 19.34 2.32 -10.13
CA LEU A 119 20.27 1.59 -9.27
C LEU A 119 19.64 1.27 -7.91
N ALA A 120 18.91 2.19 -7.30
CA ALA A 120 18.19 1.96 -6.05
C ALA A 120 17.14 0.85 -6.20
N ALA A 121 16.38 0.85 -7.31
CA ALA A 121 15.45 -0.22 -7.64
C ALA A 121 16.15 -1.56 -7.80
N LEU A 122 17.28 -1.61 -8.51
CA LEU A 122 18.06 -2.83 -8.69
C LEU A 122 18.53 -3.42 -7.36
N VAL A 123 19.16 -2.60 -6.51
CA VAL A 123 19.65 -3.03 -5.19
C VAL A 123 18.50 -3.54 -4.32
N THR A 124 17.36 -2.85 -4.35
CA THR A 124 16.17 -3.26 -3.61
C THR A 124 15.64 -4.61 -4.09
N LEU A 125 15.49 -4.81 -5.41
CA LEU A 125 15.03 -6.08 -5.98
C LEU A 125 15.99 -7.24 -5.71
N LEU A 126 17.30 -7.00 -5.76
CA LEU A 126 18.31 -8.01 -5.38
C LEU A 126 18.15 -8.42 -3.91
N GLY A 127 17.92 -7.46 -3.01
CA GLY A 127 17.62 -7.74 -1.60
C GLY A 127 16.34 -8.55 -1.41
N VAL A 128 15.27 -8.21 -2.13
CA VAL A 128 14.01 -8.98 -2.11
C VAL A 128 14.24 -10.41 -2.60
N LEU A 129 14.97 -10.60 -3.70
CA LEU A 129 15.31 -11.91 -4.24
C LEU A 129 16.11 -12.74 -3.22
N TRP A 130 17.13 -12.14 -2.61
CA TRP A 130 17.96 -12.80 -1.60
C TRP A 130 17.12 -13.35 -0.44
N VAL A 131 16.25 -12.51 0.15
CA VAL A 131 15.37 -12.94 1.25
C VAL A 131 14.34 -13.98 0.80
N SER A 132 13.83 -13.84 -0.43
CA SER A 132 12.86 -14.79 -0.99
C SER A 132 13.47 -16.19 -1.16
N LEU A 133 14.74 -16.28 -1.54
CA LEU A 133 15.48 -17.55 -1.64
C LEU A 133 15.80 -18.12 -0.25
N ALA A 134 16.38 -17.32 0.64
CA ALA A 134 16.76 -17.77 1.98
C ALA A 134 15.55 -18.23 2.83
N SER A 135 14.38 -17.63 2.64
CA SER A 135 13.15 -18.02 3.35
C SER A 135 12.48 -19.29 2.84
N ARG A 136 12.93 -19.84 1.69
CA ARG A 136 12.50 -21.15 1.18
C ARG A 136 13.26 -22.30 1.83
N ASP A 137 14.55 -22.10 2.12
CA ASP A 137 15.46 -23.13 2.64
C ASP A 137 15.26 -23.43 4.14
N GLY A 138 14.48 -22.59 4.85
CA GLY A 138 14.12 -22.77 6.26
C GLY A 138 12.79 -23.48 6.53
N LYS A 139 12.18 -24.09 5.50
CA LYS A 139 11.05 -25.03 5.62
C LYS A 139 11.55 -26.46 5.54
#